data_AF-A0A917K973-F1
#
_entry.id   AF-A0A917K973-F1
#
_cell.length_a   1.000
_cell.length_b   1.000
_cell.length_c   1.000
_cell.angle_alpha   90.00
_cell.angle_beta   90.00
_cell.angle_gamma   90.00
#
_symmetry.space_group_name_H-M   'P 1'
#
loop_
_entity.id
_entity.type
_entity.pdbx_description
1 polymer ?
#
loop_
_entity_poly.entity_id
_entity_poly.type
_entity_poly.pdbx_seq_one_letter_code
_entity_poly.pdbx_strand_id
1 'polypeptide(L)'
;MSTPFTPAEVRHAVELLASRSLIRLVTEIDDNGAIPPRRLAGTLPDLSTHQLRSASDTARTHGLIRVASGAGLELTDSGTELADLYDAMARWARRHAVPAPVCEFSRRIRHVLDLLAPSLTTEHGDGLAPLSAVTGAGAAGLARPRTLLIQWLAANPQVARAFEPEPVA
;
A
#
# COMPACT_ATOMS: atom_id res chain seq x y z
N MET A 1 4.56 19.34 -10.02
CA MET A 1 3.50 18.74 -10.86
C MET A 1 2.51 18.08 -9.92
N SER A 2 1.31 18.63 -9.80
CA SER A 2 0.25 18.06 -8.95
C SER A 2 -0.80 17.47 -9.87
N THR A 3 -0.87 16.15 -9.96
CA THR A 3 -2.10 15.46 -10.37
C THR A 3 -2.80 15.06 -9.08
N PRO A 4 -3.65 15.93 -8.54
CA PRO A 4 -4.49 15.54 -7.41
C PRO A 4 -5.47 14.46 -7.83
N PHE A 5 -5.62 13.43 -6.99
CA PHE A 5 -6.53 12.31 -7.22
C PHE A 5 -7.95 12.71 -6.83
N THR A 6 -8.96 12.10 -7.46
CA THR A 6 -10.34 12.24 -7.00
C THR A 6 -10.52 11.54 -5.64
N PRO A 7 -11.49 11.95 -4.82
CA PRO A 7 -11.78 11.27 -3.55
C PRO A 7 -12.07 9.76 -3.71
N ALA A 8 -12.69 9.37 -4.82
CA ALA A 8 -12.97 7.96 -5.12
C ALA A 8 -11.69 7.16 -5.42
N GLU A 9 -10.79 7.72 -6.24
CA GLU A 9 -9.49 7.10 -6.53
C GLU A 9 -8.64 6.96 -5.26
N VAL A 10 -8.62 7.99 -4.41
CA VAL A 10 -7.90 7.93 -3.13
C VAL A 10 -8.46 6.83 -2.24
N ARG A 11 -9.78 6.76 -2.08
CA ARG A 11 -10.42 5.74 -1.25
C ARG A 11 -10.09 4.33 -1.75
N HIS A 12 -10.23 4.10 -3.05
CA HIS A 12 -9.95 2.82 -3.67
C HIS A 12 -8.48 2.40 -3.48
N ALA A 13 -7.55 3.30 -3.80
CA ALA A 13 -6.12 3.05 -3.62
C ALA A 13 -5.78 2.74 -2.16
N VAL A 14 -6.33 3.53 -1.22
CA VAL A 14 -6.08 3.37 0.20
C VAL A 14 -6.62 2.04 0.73
N GLU A 15 -7.82 1.63 0.33
CA GLU A 15 -8.41 0.33 0.70
C GLU A 15 -7.56 -0.84 0.17
N LEU A 16 -7.13 -0.75 -1.09
CA LEU A 16 -6.29 -1.76 -1.72
C LEU A 16 -4.92 -1.87 -1.04
N LEU A 17 -4.19 -0.74 -0.92
CA LEU A 17 -2.84 -0.69 -0.35
C LEU A 17 -2.83 -1.00 1.15
N ALA A 18 -3.95 -0.82 1.84
CA ALA A 18 -4.06 -1.18 3.24
C ALA A 18 -4.52 -2.61 3.51
N SER A 19 -4.83 -3.38 2.46
CA SER A 19 -5.22 -4.78 2.60
C SER A 19 -4.12 -5.57 3.31
N ARG A 20 -4.47 -6.19 4.45
CA ARG A 20 -3.52 -6.99 5.25
C ARG A 20 -2.85 -8.07 4.40
N SER A 21 -3.63 -8.77 3.57
CA SER A 21 -3.13 -9.87 2.74
C SER A 21 -2.17 -9.37 1.66
N LEU A 22 -2.43 -8.20 1.07
CA LEU A 22 -1.54 -7.59 0.08
C LEU A 22 -0.24 -7.12 0.72
N ILE A 23 -0.32 -6.38 1.83
CA ILE A 23 0.86 -5.93 2.59
C ILE A 23 1.73 -7.14 2.93
N ARG A 24 1.13 -8.17 3.54
CA ARG A 24 1.87 -9.37 3.95
C ARG A 24 2.54 -10.08 2.78
N LEU A 25 1.86 -10.22 1.65
CA LEU A 25 2.42 -10.84 0.44
C LEU A 25 3.60 -10.04 -0.11
N VAL A 26 3.45 -8.73 -0.28
CA VAL A 26 4.49 -7.86 -0.86
C VAL A 26 5.73 -7.84 0.04
N THR A 27 5.55 -7.62 1.35
CA THR A 27 6.69 -7.58 2.29
C THR A 27 7.38 -8.93 2.43
N GLU A 28 6.64 -10.04 2.37
CA GLU A 28 7.25 -11.37 2.47
C GLU A 28 8.17 -11.66 1.28
N ILE A 29 7.76 -11.26 0.07
CA ILE A 29 8.59 -11.41 -1.14
C ILE A 29 9.77 -10.42 -1.10
N ASP A 30 9.56 -9.20 -0.59
CA ASP A 30 10.64 -8.22 -0.41
C ASP A 30 11.74 -8.73 0.54
N ASP A 31 11.32 -9.24 1.71
CA ASP A 31 12.22 -9.68 2.77
C ASP A 31 12.97 -10.99 2.42
N ASN A 32 12.32 -11.91 1.68
CA ASN A 32 12.82 -13.28 1.49
C ASN A 32 13.04 -13.68 0.03
N GLY A 33 12.70 -12.81 -0.92
CA GLY A 33 12.74 -13.09 -2.35
C GLY A 33 11.55 -13.90 -2.84
N ALA A 34 11.69 -14.43 -4.06
CA ALA A 34 10.60 -15.09 -4.76
C ALA A 34 10.01 -16.29 -4.00
N ILE A 35 8.67 -16.40 -3.98
CA ILE A 35 7.96 -17.49 -3.29
C ILE A 35 7.46 -18.51 -4.32
N PRO A 36 7.93 -19.78 -4.28
CA PRO A 36 7.38 -20.83 -5.12
C PRO A 36 5.88 -21.04 -4.83
N PRO A 37 5.01 -21.19 -5.85
CA PRO A 37 3.55 -21.32 -5.63
C PRO A 37 3.17 -22.43 -4.66
N ARG A 38 3.91 -23.56 -4.69
CA ARG A 38 3.68 -24.70 -3.79
C ARG A 38 4.04 -24.41 -2.32
N ARG A 39 4.89 -23.41 -2.07
CA ARG A 39 5.32 -23.01 -0.73
C ARG A 39 4.49 -21.86 -0.15
N LEU A 40 3.71 -21.16 -0.98
CA LEU A 40 3.00 -19.94 -0.61
C LEU A 40 2.19 -20.07 0.70
N ALA A 41 1.37 -21.12 0.82
CA ALA A 41 0.57 -21.36 2.02
C ALA A 41 1.41 -21.68 3.27
N GLY A 42 2.57 -22.32 3.09
CA GLY A 42 3.50 -22.61 4.18
C GLY A 42 4.33 -21.39 4.61
N THR A 43 4.64 -20.50 3.67
CA THR A 43 5.36 -19.24 3.93
C THR A 43 4.47 -18.20 4.61
N LEU A 44 3.17 -18.18 4.28
CA LEU A 44 2.19 -17.22 4.79
C LEU A 44 1.07 -17.93 5.58
N PRO A 45 1.40 -18.61 6.70
CA PRO A 45 0.44 -19.44 7.42
C PRO A 45 -0.65 -18.62 8.13
N ASP A 46 -0.45 -17.31 8.30
CA ASP A 46 -1.43 -16.40 8.90
C ASP A 46 -2.54 -15.97 7.93
N LEU A 47 -2.45 -16.37 6.66
CA LEU A 47 -3.44 -16.09 5.61
C LEU A 47 -4.14 -17.39 5.16
N SER A 48 -5.45 -17.33 5.02
CA SER A 48 -6.22 -18.42 4.40
C SER A 48 -5.90 -18.57 2.92
N THR A 49 -6.13 -19.76 2.35
CA THR A 49 -5.97 -20.03 0.91
C THR A 49 -6.74 -19.04 0.03
N HIS A 50 -7.93 -18.61 0.48
CA HIS A 50 -8.73 -17.62 -0.24
C HIS A 50 -8.07 -16.24 -0.22
N GLN A 51 -7.56 -15.80 0.93
CA GLN A 51 -6.81 -14.54 1.06
C GLN A 51 -5.52 -14.56 0.23
N LEU A 52 -4.80 -15.68 0.20
CA LEU A 52 -3.60 -15.83 -0.62
C LEU A 52 -3.90 -15.74 -2.11
N ARG A 53 -4.95 -16.43 -2.56
CA ARG A 53 -5.39 -16.35 -3.95
C ARG A 53 -5.81 -14.93 -4.32
N SER A 54 -6.70 -14.33 -3.54
CA SER A 54 -7.17 -12.96 -3.76
C SER A 54 -6.04 -11.93 -3.77
N ALA A 55 -5.09 -12.03 -2.81
CA ALA A 55 -3.94 -11.13 -2.77
C ALA A 55 -2.99 -11.33 -3.95
N SER A 56 -2.73 -12.58 -4.35
CA SER A 56 -1.89 -12.89 -5.52
C SER A 56 -2.53 -12.42 -6.81
N ASP A 57 -3.84 -12.60 -6.96
CA ASP A 57 -4.59 -12.16 -8.13
C ASP A 57 -4.61 -10.64 -8.20
N THR A 58 -4.92 -9.95 -7.10
CA THR A 58 -4.87 -8.49 -6.98
C THR A 58 -3.48 -7.96 -7.33
N ALA A 59 -2.43 -8.51 -6.70
CA ALA A 59 -1.06 -8.06 -6.93
C ALA A 59 -0.62 -8.26 -8.39
N ARG A 60 -1.04 -9.36 -9.05
CA ARG A 60 -0.79 -9.58 -10.48
C ARG A 60 -1.56 -8.60 -11.36
N THR A 61 -2.85 -8.39 -11.10
CA THR A 61 -3.71 -7.45 -11.85
C THR A 61 -3.14 -6.04 -11.83
N HIS A 62 -2.60 -5.60 -10.69
CA HIS A 62 -1.99 -4.28 -10.56
C HIS A 62 -0.50 -4.23 -10.94
N GLY A 63 0.07 -5.34 -11.44
CA GLY A 63 1.45 -5.40 -11.90
C GLY A 63 2.50 -5.31 -10.77
N LEU A 64 2.14 -5.62 -9.53
CA LEU A 64 3.02 -5.58 -8.36
C LEU A 64 3.90 -6.82 -8.25
N ILE A 65 3.40 -7.95 -8.74
CA ILE A 65 4.14 -9.22 -8.77
C ILE A 65 4.02 -9.88 -10.13
N ARG A 66 5.00 -10.71 -10.48
CA ARG A 66 4.98 -11.58 -11.65
C ARG A 66 5.38 -13.00 -11.28
N VAL A 67 5.04 -13.96 -12.15
CA VAL A 67 5.53 -15.33 -12.04
C VAL A 67 6.82 -15.44 -12.83
N ALA A 68 7.94 -15.65 -12.14
CA ALA A 68 9.22 -15.94 -12.75
C ALA A 68 9.43 -17.44 -12.93
N SER A 69 9.90 -17.80 -14.11
CA SER A 69 10.25 -19.18 -14.46
C SER A 69 11.28 -19.75 -13.49
N GLY A 70 10.93 -20.81 -12.79
CA GLY A 70 11.81 -21.51 -11.85
C GLY A 70 11.89 -20.91 -10.44
N ALA A 71 11.48 -19.66 -10.23
CA ALA A 71 11.55 -18.98 -8.93
C ALA A 71 10.18 -18.86 -8.23
N GLY A 72 9.10 -18.62 -8.99
CA GLY A 72 7.75 -18.44 -8.44
C GLY A 72 7.28 -16.99 -8.49
N LEU A 73 6.54 -16.55 -7.46
CA LEU A 73 6.02 -15.19 -7.36
C LEU A 73 7.14 -14.25 -6.92
N GLU A 74 7.44 -13.22 -7.70
CA GLU A 74 8.43 -12.20 -7.38
C GLU A 74 7.90 -10.78 -7.62
N LEU A 75 8.48 -9.80 -6.92
CA LEU A 75 8.13 -8.40 -7.10
C LEU A 75 8.55 -7.91 -8.49
N THR A 76 7.73 -7.03 -9.05
CA THR A 76 8.16 -6.16 -10.14
C THR A 76 8.87 -4.93 -9.58
N ASP A 77 9.35 -4.03 -10.45
CA ASP A 77 9.89 -2.74 -10.02
C ASP A 77 8.83 -1.95 -9.22
N SER A 78 7.59 -1.85 -9.72
CA SER A 78 6.47 -1.22 -9.00
C SER A 78 6.17 -1.90 -7.65
N GLY A 79 6.30 -3.23 -7.57
CA GLY A 79 6.15 -3.97 -6.32
C GLY A 79 7.25 -3.68 -5.30
N THR A 80 8.49 -3.54 -5.77
CA THR A 80 9.65 -3.18 -4.95
C THR A 80 9.52 -1.76 -4.41
N GLU A 81 9.14 -0.81 -5.27
CA GLU A 81 8.85 0.57 -4.85
C GLU A 81 7.69 0.64 -3.83
N LEU A 82 6.71 -0.25 -3.93
CA LEU A 82 5.64 -0.36 -2.94
C LEU A 82 6.15 -0.87 -1.59
N ALA A 83 7.07 -1.84 -1.59
CA ALA A 83 7.70 -2.32 -0.37
C ALA A 83 8.51 -1.22 0.32
N ASP A 84 9.30 -0.45 -0.45
CA ASP A 84 10.02 0.74 0.03
C ASP A 84 9.07 1.78 0.63
N LEU A 85 7.91 2.00 -0.01
CA LEU A 85 6.86 2.88 0.50
C LEU A 85 6.32 2.38 1.84
N TYR A 86 6.03 1.07 1.98
CA TYR A 86 5.59 0.49 3.24
C TYR A 86 6.64 0.64 4.33
N ASP A 87 7.91 0.38 4.05
CA ASP A 87 8.95 0.58 5.06
C ASP A 87 9.14 2.05 5.43
N ALA A 88 9.02 2.99 4.49
CA ALA A 88 9.02 4.43 4.78
C ALA A 88 7.88 4.82 5.74
N MET A 89 6.66 4.32 5.49
CA MET A 89 5.50 4.52 6.36
C MET A 89 5.71 3.89 7.75
N ALA A 90 6.15 2.63 7.80
CA ALA A 90 6.39 1.92 9.05
C ALA A 90 7.49 2.59 9.88
N ARG A 91 8.58 3.04 9.24
CA ARG A 91 9.65 3.78 9.90
C ARG A 91 9.17 5.12 10.46
N TRP A 92 8.33 5.86 9.72
CA TRP A 92 7.73 7.07 10.26
C TRP A 92 6.85 6.76 11.48
N ALA A 93 5.95 5.80 11.37
CA ALA A 93 5.02 5.49 12.45
C ALA A 93 5.72 4.91 13.71
N ARG A 94 6.78 4.10 13.54
CA ARG A 94 7.65 3.65 14.65
C ARG A 94 8.27 4.84 15.40
N ARG A 95 8.80 5.84 14.67
CA ARG A 95 9.40 7.04 15.28
C ARG A 95 8.40 7.89 16.08
N HIS A 96 7.11 7.79 15.77
CA HIS A 96 6.05 8.56 16.41
C HIS A 96 5.17 7.71 17.34
N ALA A 97 5.49 6.42 17.52
CA ALA A 97 4.75 5.47 18.33
C ALA A 97 3.25 5.36 17.99
N VAL A 98 2.90 5.53 16.72
CA VAL A 98 1.52 5.44 16.22
C VAL A 98 1.28 4.17 15.39
N PRO A 99 0.04 3.63 15.36
CA PRO A 99 -1.11 4.00 16.20
C PRO A 99 -0.93 3.59 17.67
N ALA A 100 0.06 2.72 17.95
CA ALA A 100 0.50 2.36 19.28
C ALA A 100 2.01 2.04 19.22
N PRO A 101 2.75 2.09 20.36
CA PRO A 101 4.16 1.75 20.41
C PRO A 101 4.46 0.34 19.88
N VAL A 102 3.56 -0.62 20.17
CA VAL A 102 3.62 -2.00 19.70
C VAL A 102 2.32 -2.32 18.96
N CYS A 103 2.44 -2.65 17.68
CA CYS A 103 1.34 -3.10 16.84
C CYS A 103 1.87 -3.84 15.62
N GLU A 104 0.98 -4.61 14.99
CA GLU A 104 1.25 -5.27 13.71
C GLU A 104 1.70 -4.28 12.63
N PHE A 105 2.59 -4.74 11.76
CA PHE A 105 3.10 -3.96 10.64
C PHE A 105 1.96 -3.44 9.75
N SER A 106 1.03 -4.32 9.35
CA SER A 106 -0.12 -3.96 8.50
C SER A 106 -1.03 -2.90 9.13
N ARG A 107 -1.28 -2.98 10.44
CA ARG A 107 -2.04 -1.96 11.19
C ARG A 107 -1.34 -0.61 11.17
N ARG A 108 0.00 -0.61 11.24
CA ARG A 108 0.82 0.59 11.17
C ARG A 108 0.73 1.24 9.78
N ILE A 109 0.84 0.45 8.71
CA ILE A 109 0.68 0.94 7.32
C ILE A 109 -0.71 1.53 7.10
N ARG A 110 -1.77 0.80 7.48
CA ARG A 110 -3.17 1.26 7.39
C ARG A 110 -3.34 2.63 8.01
N HIS A 111 -2.83 2.80 9.24
CA HIS A 111 -2.91 4.06 9.97
C HIS A 111 -2.22 5.21 9.24
N VAL A 112 -1.00 5.00 8.71
CA VAL A 112 -0.30 6.05 7.96
C VAL A 112 -1.03 6.40 6.66
N LEU A 113 -1.57 5.40 5.95
CA LEU A 113 -2.39 5.64 4.75
C LEU A 113 -3.64 6.47 5.08
N ASP A 114 -4.31 6.21 6.22
CA ASP A 114 -5.45 7.01 6.68
C ASP A 114 -5.06 8.47 6.97
N LEU A 115 -3.90 8.70 7.57
CA LEU A 115 -3.38 10.04 7.80
C LEU A 115 -3.06 10.79 6.49
N LEU A 116 -2.59 10.06 5.49
CA LEU A 116 -2.20 10.64 4.20
C LEU A 116 -3.39 10.89 3.28
N ALA A 117 -4.43 10.06 3.33
CA ALA A 117 -5.55 10.08 2.39
C ALA A 117 -6.15 11.49 2.15
N PRO A 118 -6.44 12.31 3.17
CA PRO A 118 -7.01 13.65 2.97
C PRO A 118 -6.08 14.60 2.19
N SER A 119 -4.78 14.36 2.24
CA SER A 119 -3.78 15.19 1.56
C SER A 119 -3.56 14.82 0.09
N LEU A 120 -4.19 13.75 -0.39
CA LEU A 120 -4.05 13.25 -1.77
C LEU A 120 -5.13 13.79 -2.72
N THR A 121 -6.22 14.34 -2.17
CA THR A 121 -7.38 14.81 -2.94
C THR A 121 -7.22 16.23 -3.48
N THR A 122 -7.81 16.50 -4.65
CA THR A 122 -8.00 17.84 -5.25
C THR A 122 -8.68 18.83 -4.33
N GLU A 123 -9.70 18.35 -3.63
CA GLU A 123 -10.64 19.19 -2.90
C GLU A 123 -10.13 19.48 -1.51
N HIS A 124 -9.09 20.30 -1.37
CA HIS A 124 -8.89 21.10 -0.15
C HIS A 124 -8.06 22.35 -0.44
N GLY A 125 -8.76 23.41 -0.83
CA GLY A 125 -8.28 24.78 -0.70
C GLY A 125 -8.26 25.29 0.75
N ASP A 126 -8.65 24.51 1.77
CA ASP A 126 -8.63 24.98 3.17
C ASP A 126 -8.63 23.87 4.26
N GLY A 127 -8.48 22.59 3.90
CA GLY A 127 -8.61 21.48 4.86
C GLY A 127 -7.29 20.90 5.33
N LEU A 128 -6.55 21.64 6.13
CA LEU A 128 -5.44 21.09 6.93
C LEU A 128 -5.93 20.28 8.14
N ALA A 129 -7.23 20.06 8.33
CA ALA A 129 -7.80 19.55 9.58
C ALA A 129 -7.29 18.16 10.03
N PRO A 130 -7.10 17.13 9.16
CA PRO A 130 -6.58 15.83 9.61
C PRO A 130 -5.07 15.84 9.87
N LEU A 131 -4.31 16.68 9.15
CA LEU A 131 -2.87 16.85 9.37
C LEU A 131 -2.58 17.74 10.58
N SER A 132 -3.50 18.65 10.94
CA SER A 132 -3.42 19.48 12.15
C SER A 132 -3.53 18.66 13.45
N ALA A 133 -4.10 17.44 13.40
CA ALA A 133 -4.09 16.53 14.55
C ALA A 133 -2.68 15.95 14.81
N VAL A 134 -1.80 15.93 13.80
CA VAL A 134 -0.38 15.64 13.94
C VAL A 134 0.35 16.97 14.13
N THR A 135 0.26 17.55 15.33
CA THR A 135 0.85 18.87 15.62
C THR A 135 2.38 18.86 15.44
N GLY A 136 2.92 19.87 14.74
CA GLY A 136 4.36 20.17 14.68
C GLY A 136 5.24 19.19 13.88
N ALA A 137 6.42 18.85 14.41
CA ALA A 137 7.49 18.08 13.74
C ALA A 137 7.05 16.71 13.19
N GLY A 138 5.94 16.14 13.69
CA GLY A 138 5.35 14.91 13.17
C GLY A 138 4.84 15.03 11.73
N ALA A 139 4.25 16.17 11.37
CA ALA A 139 3.76 16.44 10.02
C ALA A 139 4.91 16.59 9.00
N ALA A 140 6.03 17.21 9.40
CA ALA A 140 7.23 17.30 8.57
C ALA A 140 7.78 15.89 8.22
N GLY A 141 7.65 14.93 9.14
CA GLY A 141 8.03 13.54 8.92
C GLY A 141 7.14 12.81 7.89
N LEU A 142 5.87 13.22 7.73
CA LEU A 142 4.92 12.62 6.78
C LEU A 142 5.12 13.11 5.34
N ALA A 143 5.82 14.23 5.14
CA ALA A 143 6.07 14.78 3.80
C ALA A 143 6.75 13.77 2.86
N ARG A 144 7.72 13.00 3.37
CA ARG A 144 8.41 11.98 2.57
C ARG A 144 7.50 10.80 2.18
N PRO A 145 6.85 10.09 3.11
CA PRO A 145 5.85 9.07 2.76
C PRO A 145 4.75 9.59 1.82
N ARG A 146 4.31 10.84 2.01
CA ARG A 146 3.34 11.48 1.13
C ARG A 146 3.86 11.64 -0.30
N THR A 147 5.06 12.20 -0.47
CA THR A 147 5.66 12.39 -1.80
C THR A 147 5.88 11.06 -2.51
N LEU A 148 6.38 10.04 -1.80
CA LEU A 148 6.56 8.71 -2.36
C LEU A 148 5.23 8.09 -2.78
N LEU A 149 4.18 8.21 -1.95
CA LEU A 149 2.85 7.70 -2.29
C LEU A 149 2.27 8.40 -3.53
N ILE A 150 2.40 9.72 -3.65
CA ILE A 150 1.92 10.46 -4.82
C ILE A 150 2.68 10.04 -6.09
N GLN A 151 4.00 9.94 -6.01
CA GLN A 151 4.85 9.52 -7.13
C GLN A 151 4.49 8.09 -7.57
N TRP A 152 4.36 7.19 -6.61
CA TRP A 152 4.02 5.80 -6.87
C TRP A 152 2.61 5.65 -7.48
N LEU A 153 1.61 6.35 -6.95
CA LEU A 153 0.25 6.32 -7.52
C LEU A 153 0.20 6.95 -8.93
N ALA A 154 1.00 8.00 -9.18
CA ALA A 154 1.11 8.59 -10.52
C ALA A 154 1.76 7.63 -11.53
N ALA A 155 2.73 6.82 -11.08
CA ALA A 155 3.37 5.77 -11.89
C ALA A 155 2.50 4.51 -12.05
N ASN A 156 1.54 4.28 -11.15
CA ASN A 156 0.68 3.10 -11.12
C ASN A 156 -0.82 3.48 -11.18
N PRO A 157 -1.29 4.14 -12.25
CA PRO A 157 -2.66 4.65 -12.34
C PRO A 157 -3.73 3.55 -12.27
N GLN A 158 -3.40 2.31 -12.64
CA GLN A 158 -4.27 1.14 -12.51
C GLN A 158 -4.61 0.78 -11.06
N VAL A 159 -3.85 1.29 -10.08
CA VAL A 159 -4.13 1.10 -8.64
C VAL A 159 -5.10 2.15 -8.12
N ALA A 160 -5.05 3.36 -8.69
CA ALA A 160 -5.96 4.44 -8.33
C ALA A 160 -7.33 4.32 -9.02
N ARG A 161 -7.34 3.85 -10.27
CA ARG A 161 -8.57 3.65 -11.05
C ARG A 161 -9.28 2.40 -10.54
N ALA A 162 -10.44 2.60 -9.91
CA ALA A 162 -11.38 1.50 -9.69
C ALA A 162 -11.72 0.90 -11.06
N PHE A 163 -11.40 -0.37 -11.27
CA PHE A 163 -12.02 -1.13 -12.34
C PHE A 163 -13.49 -1.26 -11.95
N GLU A 164 -14.36 -0.45 -12.54
CA GLU A 164 -15.78 -0.79 -12.55
C GLU A 164 -15.90 -2.12 -13.29
N PRO A 165 -16.42 -3.19 -12.66
CA PRO A 165 -16.70 -4.42 -13.38
C PRO A 165 -17.72 -4.07 -14.47
N GLU A 166 -17.37 -4.38 -15.71
CA GLU A 166 -18.25 -4.21 -16.88
C GLU A 166 -19.60 -4.87 -16.57
N PRO A 167 -20.74 -4.16 -16.68
CA PRO A 167 -22.04 -4.76 -16.42
C PRO A 167 -22.25 -5.87 -17.44
N VAL A 168 -22.36 -7.11 -16.96
CA VAL A 168 -22.77 -8.25 -17.77
C VAL A 168 -24.17 -7.94 -18.32
N ALA A 169 -24.24 -7.73 -19.63
CA ALA A 169 -25.47 -7.52 -20.39
C ALA A 169 -26.28 -8.81 -20.54
#